data_AF-A0A938UHZ3-F1
#
_entry.id   AF-A0A938UHZ3-F1
#
_cell.length_a   1.000
_cell.length_b   1.000
_cell.length_c   1.000
_cell.angle_alpha   90.00
_cell.angle_beta   90.00
_cell.angle_gamma   90.00
#
_symmetry.space_group_name_H-M   'P 1'
#
loop_
_entity.id
_entity.type
_entity.pdbx_description
1 polymer ?
#
loop_
_entity_poly.entity_id
_entity_poly.type
_entity_poly.pdbx_seq_one_letter_code
_entity_poly.pdbx_strand_id
1 'polypeptide(L)'
;PNLTLKKEFWPRLGEAQFTSYITGIMAMKPDFVFGSLASNDNVAWMEQAKTYGFFDKIPYPGSLVTVTELQLQAKTLPRNIIALTRGPFFAHMDIPMMADFVKNYRAKYNKYPSDWAVLSYDAVYALKQGVEKAKSIDTEKVKDAMKGMTVNLTRGKLTFRIIDNQLACSSYLGTIADDPNYPFPIYKEIVEVKGSESERPESEILAARKAAK
;
A
#
# COMPACT_ATOMS: atom_id res chain seq x y z
N PRO A 1 1.51 -11.09 -20.88
CA PRO A 1 0.40 -12.07 -20.79
C PRO A 1 -0.84 -11.48 -21.46
N ASN A 2 -1.60 -12.29 -22.21
CA ASN A 2 -2.78 -11.81 -22.93
C ASN A 2 -3.99 -11.79 -21.99
N LEU A 3 -4.19 -10.68 -21.29
CA LEU A 3 -5.34 -10.47 -20.41
C LEU A 3 -6.53 -9.94 -21.22
N THR A 4 -7.74 -10.42 -20.93
CA THR A 4 -8.99 -9.90 -21.51
C THR A 4 -9.94 -9.51 -20.39
N LEU A 5 -10.35 -8.24 -20.38
CA LEU A 5 -11.29 -7.70 -19.40
C LEU A 5 -12.68 -8.28 -19.65
N LYS A 6 -13.17 -9.15 -18.76
CA LYS A 6 -14.53 -9.73 -18.87
C LYS A 6 -15.63 -8.71 -18.52
N LYS A 7 -15.45 -7.94 -17.44
CA LYS A 7 -16.37 -6.89 -16.95
C LYS A 7 -15.72 -6.07 -15.85
N GLU A 8 -16.12 -4.82 -15.72
CA GLU A 8 -15.82 -3.96 -14.57
C GLU A 8 -17.03 -3.80 -13.67
N PHE A 9 -16.76 -3.57 -12.38
CA PHE A 9 -17.76 -3.27 -11.38
C PHE A 9 -17.31 -2.03 -10.62
N TRP A 10 -18.19 -1.05 -10.50
CA TRP A 10 -17.91 0.24 -9.86
C TRP A 10 -18.88 0.45 -8.68
N PRO A 11 -18.64 -0.22 -7.53
CA PRO A 11 -19.35 0.10 -6.30
C PRO A 11 -19.21 1.58 -5.96
N ARG A 12 -20.28 2.19 -5.45
CA ARG A 12 -20.22 3.56 -4.92
C ARG A 12 -19.31 3.59 -3.68
N LEU A 13 -18.67 4.72 -3.43
CA LEU A 13 -17.92 4.95 -2.19
C LEU A 13 -18.84 4.78 -0.97
N GLY A 14 -18.41 4.01 0.03
CA GLY A 14 -19.22 3.68 1.19
C GLY A 14 -20.25 2.59 0.93
N GLU A 15 -20.06 1.76 -0.10
CA GLU A 15 -20.92 0.60 -0.31
C GLU A 15 -20.71 -0.44 0.80
N ALA A 16 -21.82 -0.92 1.35
CA ALA A 16 -21.85 -1.92 2.41
C ALA A 16 -22.47 -3.25 1.97
N GLN A 17 -23.13 -3.29 0.79
CA GLN A 17 -23.86 -4.47 0.30
C GLN A 17 -23.21 -5.02 -0.97
N PHE A 18 -22.27 -5.96 -0.80
CA PHE A 18 -21.49 -6.55 -1.89
C PHE A 18 -22.09 -7.83 -2.48
N THR A 19 -23.13 -8.41 -1.86
CA THR A 19 -23.73 -9.70 -2.27
C THR A 19 -24.07 -9.80 -3.77
N SER A 20 -24.65 -8.76 -4.38
CA SER A 20 -24.98 -8.74 -5.82
C SER A 20 -23.74 -8.72 -6.72
N TYR A 21 -22.68 -8.01 -6.30
CA TYR A 21 -21.39 -7.99 -6.98
C TYR A 21 -20.72 -9.37 -6.89
N ILE A 22 -20.63 -9.94 -5.68
CA ILE A 22 -20.02 -11.25 -5.42
C ILE A 22 -20.68 -12.33 -6.28
N THR A 23 -22.01 -12.45 -6.21
CA THR A 23 -22.77 -13.47 -6.96
C THR A 23 -22.68 -13.26 -8.48
N GLY A 24 -22.77 -12.02 -8.94
CA GLY A 24 -22.60 -11.68 -10.37
C GLY A 24 -21.20 -12.01 -10.91
N ILE A 25 -20.15 -11.73 -10.13
CA ILE A 25 -18.76 -12.07 -10.47
C ILE A 25 -18.57 -13.59 -10.51
N MET A 26 -19.07 -14.32 -9.50
CA MET A 26 -18.94 -15.79 -9.45
C MET A 26 -19.65 -16.48 -10.63
N ALA A 27 -20.81 -15.98 -11.06
CA ALA A 27 -21.52 -16.49 -12.22
C ALA A 27 -20.73 -16.37 -13.53
N MET A 28 -19.88 -15.35 -13.66
CA MET A 28 -19.04 -15.11 -14.85
C MET A 28 -17.83 -16.05 -14.96
N LYS A 29 -17.48 -16.79 -13.90
CA LYS A 29 -16.29 -17.67 -13.83
C LYS A 29 -15.02 -16.99 -14.39
N PRO A 30 -14.58 -15.85 -13.83
CA PRO A 30 -13.33 -15.22 -14.21
C PRO A 30 -12.13 -16.03 -13.70
N ASP A 31 -11.02 -15.96 -14.43
CA ASP A 31 -9.77 -16.66 -14.08
C ASP A 31 -9.09 -16.05 -12.84
N PHE A 32 -9.31 -14.75 -12.62
CA PHE A 32 -9.03 -14.01 -11.38
C PHE A 32 -9.87 -12.72 -11.37
N VAL A 33 -9.92 -12.04 -10.22
CA VAL A 33 -10.55 -10.72 -10.09
C VAL A 33 -9.56 -9.76 -9.47
N PHE A 34 -9.25 -8.67 -10.16
CA PHE A 34 -8.43 -7.60 -9.60
C PHE A 34 -9.31 -6.69 -8.73
N GLY A 35 -9.12 -6.77 -7.42
CA GLY A 35 -9.68 -5.80 -6.48
C GLY A 35 -9.07 -4.41 -6.67
N SER A 36 -9.85 -3.37 -6.38
CA SER A 36 -9.36 -1.99 -6.21
C SER A 36 -10.19 -1.26 -5.15
N LEU A 37 -10.53 -1.99 -4.08
CA LEU A 37 -11.24 -1.48 -2.91
C LEU A 37 -10.23 -1.16 -1.80
N ALA A 38 -10.60 -0.22 -0.92
CA ALA A 38 -9.82 0.18 0.24
C ALA A 38 -10.74 0.51 1.42
N SER A 39 -10.20 0.51 2.65
CA SER A 39 -10.93 0.93 3.85
C SER A 39 -12.22 0.10 4.07
N ASN A 40 -13.26 0.69 4.66
CA ASN A 40 -14.52 0.01 5.02
C ASN A 40 -15.17 -0.77 3.86
N ASP A 41 -15.11 -0.24 2.63
CA ASP A 41 -15.63 -0.91 1.43
C ASP A 41 -14.87 -2.22 1.16
N ASN A 42 -13.54 -2.22 1.38
CA ASN A 42 -12.73 -3.43 1.32
C ASN A 42 -13.06 -4.40 2.45
N VAL A 43 -13.22 -3.91 3.69
CA VAL A 43 -13.61 -4.75 4.84
C VAL A 43 -14.91 -5.49 4.56
N ALA A 44 -15.94 -4.74 4.15
CA ALA A 44 -17.27 -5.29 3.86
C ALA A 44 -17.25 -6.26 2.66
N TRP A 45 -16.47 -5.98 1.62
CA TRP A 45 -16.23 -6.93 0.52
C TRP A 45 -15.55 -8.20 1.02
N MET A 46 -14.45 -8.10 1.76
CA MET A 46 -13.67 -9.26 2.23
C MET A 46 -14.48 -10.17 3.16
N GLU A 47 -15.25 -9.58 4.07
CA GLU A 47 -16.12 -10.35 4.98
C GLU A 47 -17.26 -11.04 4.23
N GLN A 48 -17.94 -10.36 3.30
CA GLN A 48 -19.03 -10.95 2.53
C GLN A 48 -18.53 -11.98 1.51
N ALA A 49 -17.49 -11.69 0.74
CA ALA A 49 -16.95 -12.61 -0.26
C ALA A 49 -16.46 -13.93 0.38
N LYS A 50 -15.96 -13.87 1.62
CA LYS A 50 -15.59 -15.05 2.41
C LYS A 50 -16.79 -15.98 2.67
N THR A 51 -17.99 -15.47 2.97
CA THR A 51 -19.16 -16.33 3.27
C THR A 51 -19.68 -17.09 2.04
N TYR A 52 -19.43 -16.60 0.82
CA TYR A 52 -19.72 -17.30 -0.44
C TYR A 52 -18.61 -18.29 -0.87
N GLY A 53 -17.52 -18.39 -0.10
CA GLY A 53 -16.32 -19.15 -0.48
C GLY A 53 -15.70 -18.61 -1.77
N PHE A 54 -15.68 -17.28 -1.95
CA PHE A 54 -15.18 -16.63 -3.15
C PHE A 54 -13.69 -16.88 -3.35
N PHE A 55 -12.90 -16.64 -2.30
CA PHE A 55 -11.43 -16.72 -2.34
C PHE A 55 -10.90 -18.15 -2.54
N ASP A 56 -11.69 -19.16 -2.20
CA ASP A 56 -11.37 -20.57 -2.44
C ASP A 56 -11.55 -20.99 -3.91
N LYS A 57 -12.24 -20.15 -4.70
CA LYS A 57 -12.68 -20.46 -6.09
C LYS A 57 -12.11 -19.50 -7.13
N ILE A 58 -11.83 -18.25 -6.75
CA ILE A 58 -11.43 -17.16 -7.65
C ILE A 58 -10.24 -16.42 -7.02
N PRO A 59 -9.04 -16.44 -7.64
CA PRO A 59 -7.90 -15.65 -7.18
C PRO A 59 -8.23 -14.14 -7.16
N TYR A 60 -7.81 -13.45 -6.09
CA TYR A 60 -8.13 -12.03 -5.86
C TYR A 60 -6.89 -11.14 -5.57
N PRO A 61 -5.95 -10.99 -6.50
CA PRO A 61 -4.63 -10.37 -6.25
C PRO A 61 -4.63 -8.82 -6.12
N GLY A 62 -5.78 -8.17 -5.91
CA GLY A 62 -5.90 -6.70 -5.96
C GLY A 62 -6.32 -5.99 -4.67
N SER A 63 -6.59 -6.71 -3.57
CA SER A 63 -6.95 -6.06 -2.31
C SER A 63 -5.79 -5.23 -1.76
N LEU A 64 -6.02 -3.93 -1.51
CA LEU A 64 -5.20 -3.20 -0.54
C LEU A 64 -5.52 -3.79 0.84
N VAL A 65 -4.56 -4.45 1.48
CA VAL A 65 -4.68 -4.90 2.87
C VAL A 65 -3.54 -4.27 3.65
N THR A 66 -3.83 -3.11 4.22
CA THR A 66 -2.94 -2.31 5.05
C THR A 66 -2.49 -3.08 6.29
N VAL A 67 -1.39 -2.64 6.92
CA VAL A 67 -1.00 -3.16 8.24
C VAL A 67 -2.09 -2.86 9.29
N THR A 68 -2.84 -1.79 9.08
CA THR A 68 -4.02 -1.46 9.88
C THR A 68 -5.11 -2.54 9.76
N GLU A 69 -5.44 -3.00 8.56
CA GLU A 69 -6.40 -4.09 8.34
C GLU A 69 -5.89 -5.44 8.87
N LEU A 70 -4.61 -5.76 8.68
CA LEU A 70 -3.99 -6.95 9.28
C LEU A 70 -4.18 -7.00 10.81
N GLN A 71 -3.98 -5.86 11.49
CA GLN A 71 -4.15 -5.74 12.94
C GLN A 71 -5.62 -5.80 13.37
N LEU A 72 -6.50 -5.03 12.72
CA LEU A 72 -7.91 -4.91 13.13
C LEU A 72 -8.74 -6.16 12.78
N GLN A 73 -8.46 -6.79 11.63
CA GLN A 73 -9.17 -7.97 11.12
C GLN A 73 -8.40 -9.28 11.38
N ALA A 74 -7.46 -9.29 12.34
CA ALA A 74 -6.56 -10.41 12.59
C ALA A 74 -7.27 -11.78 12.73
N LYS A 75 -8.54 -11.81 13.16
CA LYS A 75 -9.37 -13.02 13.27
C LYS A 75 -10.24 -13.32 12.03
N THR A 76 -10.68 -12.31 11.29
CA THR A 76 -11.68 -12.45 10.22
C THR A 76 -11.08 -12.55 8.83
N LEU A 77 -9.97 -11.85 8.59
CA LEU A 77 -9.26 -11.77 7.32
C LEU A 77 -8.90 -13.17 6.74
N PRO A 78 -9.16 -13.46 5.46
CA PRO A 78 -8.75 -14.73 4.86
C PRO A 78 -7.23 -14.90 4.86
N ARG A 79 -6.77 -16.15 4.97
CA ARG A 79 -5.36 -16.53 4.81
C ARG A 79 -5.13 -17.07 3.40
N ASN A 80 -3.87 -17.21 2.99
CA ASN A 80 -3.46 -17.76 1.69
C ASN A 80 -3.97 -16.98 0.47
N ILE A 81 -4.36 -15.71 0.66
CA ILE A 81 -4.71 -14.78 -0.42
C ILE A 81 -3.53 -13.84 -0.69
N ILE A 82 -3.36 -13.48 -1.96
CA ILE A 82 -2.40 -12.45 -2.38
C ILE A 82 -3.05 -11.08 -2.17
N ALA A 83 -2.37 -10.17 -1.48
CA ALA A 83 -2.79 -8.79 -1.28
C ALA A 83 -1.64 -7.81 -1.56
N LEU A 84 -1.92 -6.51 -1.50
CA LEU A 84 -0.93 -5.43 -1.65
C LEU A 84 -0.94 -4.44 -0.47
N THR A 85 0.23 -3.91 -0.13
CA THR A 85 0.44 -2.89 0.90
C THR A 85 1.57 -1.92 0.53
N ARG A 86 1.69 -0.78 1.22
CA ARG A 86 2.58 0.35 0.85
C ARG A 86 3.65 0.71 1.91
N GLY A 87 3.46 0.30 3.17
CA GLY A 87 4.38 0.59 4.27
C GLY A 87 4.49 -0.53 5.32
N PRO A 88 4.66 -1.81 4.94
CA PRO A 88 4.79 -2.90 5.90
C PRO A 88 6.09 -2.79 6.70
N PHE A 89 6.01 -2.40 7.98
CA PHE A 89 7.20 -2.26 8.83
C PHE A 89 8.02 -3.56 8.91
N PHE A 90 7.35 -4.71 8.90
CA PHE A 90 7.96 -6.04 8.99
C PHE A 90 8.81 -6.42 7.76
N ALA A 91 8.65 -5.73 6.62
CA ALA A 91 9.46 -5.95 5.42
C ALA A 91 10.82 -5.21 5.46
N HIS A 92 11.06 -4.36 6.46
CA HIS A 92 12.25 -3.51 6.56
C HIS A 92 12.92 -3.55 7.94
N MET A 93 12.71 -4.62 8.71
CA MET A 93 13.27 -4.72 10.08
C MET A 93 14.81 -4.82 10.10
N ASP A 94 15.44 -5.07 8.95
CA ASP A 94 16.88 -4.99 8.70
C ASP A 94 17.39 -3.54 8.63
N ILE A 95 16.52 -2.56 8.33
CA ILE A 95 16.87 -1.15 8.25
C ILE A 95 16.86 -0.55 9.67
N PRO A 96 17.99 -0.02 10.19
CA PRO A 96 18.08 0.46 11.58
C PRO A 96 17.02 1.50 11.94
N MET A 97 16.72 2.42 11.02
CA MET A 97 15.70 3.46 11.21
C MET A 97 14.28 2.87 11.38
N MET A 98 13.96 1.76 10.70
CA MET A 98 12.70 1.04 10.91
C MET A 98 12.69 0.29 12.25
N ALA A 99 13.77 -0.43 12.55
CA ALA A 99 13.90 -1.18 13.81
C ALA A 99 13.77 -0.27 15.04
N ASP A 100 14.44 0.89 15.03
CA ASP A 100 14.34 1.91 16.07
C ASP A 100 12.94 2.57 16.10
N PHE A 101 12.34 2.86 14.94
CA PHE A 101 10.97 3.37 14.89
C PHE A 101 9.98 2.38 15.52
N VAL A 102 10.01 1.10 15.13
CA VAL A 102 9.13 0.05 15.65
C VAL A 102 9.34 -0.14 17.16
N LYS A 103 10.60 -0.19 17.63
CA LYS A 103 10.95 -0.28 19.05
C LYS A 103 10.37 0.88 19.85
N ASN A 104 10.61 2.11 19.42
CA ASN A 104 10.15 3.32 20.11
C ASN A 104 8.63 3.48 20.07
N TYR A 105 8.00 3.12 18.94
CA TYR A 105 6.54 3.12 18.80
C TYR A 105 5.88 2.11 19.74
N ARG A 106 6.42 0.88 19.83
CA ARG A 106 5.94 -0.14 20.77
C ARG A 106 6.12 0.29 22.23
N ALA A 107 7.28 0.85 22.59
CA ALA A 107 7.54 1.34 23.95
C ALA A 107 6.57 2.46 24.37
N LYS A 108 6.19 3.35 23.45
CA LYS A 108 5.29 4.48 23.74
C LYS A 108 3.80 4.13 23.70
N TYR A 109 3.38 3.25 22.79
CA TYR A 109 1.96 3.00 22.50
C TYR A 109 1.48 1.58 22.83
N ASN A 110 2.36 0.71 23.32
CA ASN A 110 2.12 -0.72 23.61
C ASN A 110 1.47 -1.51 22.46
N LYS A 111 1.75 -1.11 21.20
CA LYS A 111 1.24 -1.75 19.99
C LYS A 111 2.24 -1.61 18.84
N TYR A 112 2.15 -2.46 17.83
CA TYR A 112 2.92 -2.31 16.60
C TYR A 112 2.45 -1.09 15.79
N PRO A 113 3.32 -0.41 15.04
CA PRO A 113 2.91 0.69 14.17
C PRO A 113 2.03 0.18 13.03
N SER A 114 1.15 1.04 12.53
CA SER A 114 0.54 0.87 11.21
C SER A 114 1.49 1.34 10.12
N ASP A 115 1.20 0.94 8.89
CA ASP A 115 1.77 1.49 7.67
C ASP A 115 1.55 3.00 7.57
N TRP A 116 0.41 3.52 8.01
CA TRP A 116 0.18 4.98 8.07
C TRP A 116 1.11 5.70 9.06
N ALA A 117 1.46 5.05 10.17
CA ALA A 117 2.42 5.59 11.14
C ALA A 117 3.85 5.59 10.57
N VAL A 118 4.24 4.54 9.83
CA VAL A 118 5.51 4.48 9.06
C VAL A 118 5.56 5.62 8.04
N LEU A 119 4.52 5.77 7.21
CA LEU A 119 4.47 6.77 6.14
C LEU A 119 4.49 8.21 6.69
N SER A 120 3.83 8.46 7.82
CA SER A 120 3.84 9.77 8.49
C SER A 120 5.20 10.09 9.12
N TYR A 121 5.87 9.09 9.70
CA TYR A 121 7.24 9.23 10.22
C TYR A 121 8.24 9.52 9.08
N ASP A 122 8.15 8.78 7.98
CA ASP A 122 8.93 9.03 6.77
C ASP A 122 8.71 10.45 6.21
N ALA A 123 7.46 10.91 6.13
CA ALA A 123 7.13 12.24 5.61
C ALA A 123 7.78 13.36 6.44
N VAL A 124 7.77 13.25 7.78
CA VAL A 124 8.43 14.22 8.68
C VAL A 124 9.96 14.19 8.48
N TYR A 125 10.56 13.01 8.35
CA TYR A 125 12.02 12.90 8.14
C TYR A 125 12.47 13.31 6.73
N ALA A 126 11.62 13.15 5.71
CA ALA A 126 11.86 13.69 4.37
C ALA A 126 11.82 15.22 4.38
N LEU A 127 10.83 15.82 5.04
CA LEU A 127 10.72 17.26 5.20
C LEU A 127 11.90 17.83 6.01
N LYS A 128 12.30 17.17 7.10
CA LYS A 128 13.50 17.52 7.89
C LYS A 128 14.74 17.63 7.00
N GLN A 129 15.01 16.59 6.20
CA GLN A 129 16.14 16.57 5.27
C GLN A 129 16.04 17.68 4.21
N GLY A 130 14.84 17.98 3.72
CA GLY A 130 14.58 19.12 2.81
C GLY A 130 14.91 20.47 3.45
N VAL A 131 14.46 20.73 4.68
CA VAL A 131 14.75 21.94 5.46
C VAL A 131 16.25 22.08 5.75
N GLU A 132 16.93 20.99 6.12
CA GLU A 132 18.37 20.97 6.37
C GLU A 132 19.17 21.29 5.09
N LYS A 133 18.76 20.74 3.93
CA LYS A 133 19.36 21.04 2.63
C LYS A 133 19.10 22.48 2.17
N ALA A 134 17.89 23.00 2.39
CA ALA A 134 17.50 24.37 2.05
C ALA A 134 18.11 25.43 2.98
N LYS A 135 18.56 25.02 4.19
CA LYS A 135 18.94 25.91 5.30
C LYS A 135 17.85 26.95 5.60
N SER A 136 16.59 26.57 5.43
CA SER A 136 15.45 27.46 5.50
C SER A 136 14.16 26.66 5.73
N ILE A 137 13.17 27.31 6.35
CA ILE A 137 11.79 26.81 6.49
C ILE A 137 10.83 27.44 5.46
N ASP A 138 11.36 28.28 4.55
CA ASP A 138 10.59 28.86 3.45
C ASP A 138 10.11 27.77 2.48
N THR A 139 8.80 27.73 2.22
CA THR A 139 8.15 26.67 1.44
C THR A 139 8.73 26.50 0.04
N GLU A 140 9.02 27.60 -0.66
CA GLU A 140 9.54 27.55 -2.03
C GLU A 140 10.98 27.05 -2.05
N LYS A 141 11.83 27.56 -1.14
CA LYS A 141 13.22 27.08 -0.98
C LYS A 141 13.30 25.61 -0.59
N VAL A 142 12.42 25.13 0.31
CA VAL A 142 12.36 23.72 0.71
C VAL A 142 11.89 22.84 -0.46
N LYS A 143 10.81 23.24 -1.15
CA LYS A 143 10.31 22.53 -2.34
C LYS A 143 11.38 22.40 -3.43
N ASP A 144 12.09 23.49 -3.72
CA ASP A 144 13.16 23.48 -4.73
C ASP A 144 14.39 22.68 -4.29
N ALA A 145 14.74 22.70 -3.01
CA ALA A 145 15.79 21.85 -2.46
C ALA A 145 15.42 20.35 -2.53
N MET A 146 14.14 19.99 -2.41
CA MET A 146 13.67 18.59 -2.45
C MET A 146 13.56 18.01 -3.86
N LYS A 147 13.54 18.83 -4.93
CA LYS A 147 13.56 18.33 -6.32
C LYS A 147 14.80 17.46 -6.58
N GLY A 148 14.59 16.24 -7.10
CA GLY A 148 15.68 15.31 -7.39
C GLY A 148 16.40 14.78 -6.13
N MET A 149 15.90 15.04 -4.93
CA MET A 149 16.58 14.71 -3.68
C MET A 149 16.38 13.24 -3.31
N THR A 150 17.49 12.53 -3.04
CA THR A 150 17.46 11.26 -2.31
C THR A 150 17.42 11.53 -0.80
N VAL A 151 16.49 10.89 -0.10
CA VAL A 151 16.31 10.94 1.36
C VAL A 151 16.50 9.56 1.96
N ASN A 152 17.07 9.51 3.17
CA ASN A 152 17.17 8.28 3.96
C ASN A 152 15.94 8.18 4.87
N LEU A 153 15.22 7.06 4.81
CA LEU A 153 13.92 6.84 5.45
C LEU A 153 13.83 5.42 6.05
N THR A 154 12.73 5.10 6.74
CA THR A 154 12.54 3.76 7.34
C THR A 154 12.54 2.65 6.29
N ARG A 155 12.14 2.96 5.06
CA ARG A 155 12.12 2.05 3.89
C ARG A 155 13.36 2.23 2.98
N GLY A 156 14.47 2.71 3.54
CA GLY A 156 15.74 2.87 2.83
C GLY A 156 15.91 4.21 2.12
N LYS A 157 16.70 4.22 1.04
CA LYS A 157 16.99 5.42 0.25
C LYS A 157 15.97 5.59 -0.87
N LEU A 158 15.13 6.62 -0.76
CA LEU A 158 14.09 6.93 -1.75
C LEU A 158 14.38 8.30 -2.38
N THR A 159 14.06 8.47 -3.68
CA THR A 159 14.37 9.70 -4.43
C THR A 159 13.10 10.39 -4.92
N PHE A 160 13.04 11.70 -4.78
CA PHE A 160 11.99 12.54 -5.35
C PHE A 160 12.23 12.79 -6.84
N ARG A 161 11.26 12.42 -7.68
CA ARG A 161 11.28 12.67 -9.11
C ARG A 161 11.15 14.16 -9.43
N ILE A 162 11.95 14.62 -10.40
CA ILE A 162 12.14 16.05 -10.68
C ILE A 162 10.87 16.71 -11.25
N ILE A 163 10.12 16.01 -12.11
CA ILE A 163 8.99 16.61 -12.84
C ILE A 163 7.76 16.87 -11.98
N ASP A 164 7.60 16.20 -10.84
CA ASP A 164 6.36 16.21 -10.05
C ASP A 164 6.53 16.06 -8.54
N ASN A 165 7.75 15.91 -8.03
CA ASN A 165 8.04 15.58 -6.63
C ASN A 165 7.35 14.29 -6.14
N GLN A 166 7.06 13.34 -7.04
CA GLN A 166 6.69 11.99 -6.62
C GLN A 166 7.89 11.34 -5.93
N LEU A 167 7.70 10.79 -4.72
CA LEU A 167 8.72 9.98 -4.06
C LEU A 167 8.65 8.55 -4.61
N ALA A 168 9.77 8.01 -5.09
CA ALA A 168 9.87 6.67 -5.67
C ALA A 168 9.76 5.54 -4.62
N CYS A 169 8.60 5.46 -3.95
CA CYS A 169 8.28 4.45 -2.95
C CYS A 169 7.90 3.13 -3.62
N SER A 170 8.45 2.03 -3.11
CA SER A 170 8.04 0.68 -3.48
C SER A 170 6.64 0.33 -2.96
N SER A 171 6.06 -0.70 -3.57
CA SER A 171 4.83 -1.38 -3.13
C SER A 171 5.13 -2.84 -2.86
N TYR A 172 4.37 -3.48 -1.98
CA TYR A 172 4.67 -4.83 -1.49
C TYR A 172 3.46 -5.71 -1.75
N LEU A 173 3.67 -6.81 -2.46
CA LEU A 173 2.67 -7.87 -2.63
C LEU A 173 3.13 -9.10 -1.87
N GLY A 174 2.19 -9.94 -1.44
CA GLY A 174 2.52 -11.18 -0.75
C GLY A 174 1.30 -11.94 -0.26
N THR A 175 1.55 -13.15 0.22
CA THR A 175 0.54 -14.08 0.72
C THR A 175 0.22 -13.76 2.18
N ILE A 176 -1.05 -13.53 2.53
CA ILE A 176 -1.44 -13.27 3.93
C ILE A 176 -1.40 -14.57 4.74
N ALA A 177 -0.56 -14.63 5.77
CA ALA A 177 -0.44 -15.78 6.67
C ALA A 177 -0.06 -15.38 8.09
N ASP A 178 -0.34 -16.26 9.05
CA ASP A 178 0.03 -16.07 10.45
C ASP A 178 1.56 -16.24 10.67
N ASP A 179 2.10 -15.55 11.66
CA ASP A 179 3.53 -15.62 12.03
C ASP A 179 3.67 -15.63 13.57
N PRO A 180 4.47 -16.53 14.16
CA PRO A 180 4.57 -16.67 15.62
C PRO A 180 5.16 -15.45 16.35
N ASN A 181 5.82 -14.53 15.64
CA ASN A 181 6.40 -13.31 16.21
C ASN A 181 5.39 -12.14 16.27
N TYR A 182 4.22 -12.29 15.62
CA TYR A 182 3.21 -11.24 15.48
C TYR A 182 1.83 -11.70 15.97
N PRO A 183 1.09 -10.87 16.75
CA PRO A 183 -0.25 -11.22 17.22
C PRO A 183 -1.34 -11.03 16.15
N PHE A 184 -0.95 -10.91 14.88
CA PHE A 184 -1.78 -10.68 13.71
C PHE A 184 -1.09 -11.28 12.47
N PRO A 185 -1.83 -11.66 11.41
CA PRO A 185 -1.21 -12.15 10.18
C PRO A 185 -0.33 -11.07 9.53
N ILE A 186 0.74 -11.51 8.87
CA ILE A 186 1.62 -10.65 8.07
C ILE A 186 1.62 -11.11 6.61
N TYR A 187 2.37 -10.41 5.77
CA TYR A 187 2.63 -10.89 4.42
C TYR A 187 3.84 -11.84 4.46
N LYS A 188 3.70 -12.97 3.77
CA LYS A 188 4.77 -13.90 3.44
C LYS A 188 5.08 -13.80 1.95
N GLU A 189 6.25 -14.35 1.56
CA GLU A 189 6.68 -14.39 0.16
C GLU A 189 6.67 -12.99 -0.48
N ILE A 190 7.13 -11.98 0.28
CA ILE A 190 6.97 -10.58 -0.08
C ILE A 190 7.74 -10.27 -1.37
N VAL A 191 7.02 -9.83 -2.38
CA VAL A 191 7.55 -9.21 -3.59
C VAL A 191 7.51 -7.69 -3.42
N GLU A 192 8.68 -7.08 -3.27
CA GLU A 192 8.83 -5.63 -3.38
C GLU A 192 8.86 -5.25 -4.86
N VAL A 193 7.85 -4.50 -5.32
CA VAL A 193 7.84 -3.83 -6.63
C VAL A 193 8.34 -2.41 -6.40
N LYS A 194 9.51 -2.07 -6.96
CA LYS A 194 10.16 -0.80 -6.63
C LYS A 194 9.42 0.39 -7.25
N GLY A 195 9.59 1.57 -6.66
CA GLY A 195 9.05 2.82 -7.23
C GLY A 195 9.51 3.03 -8.67
N SER A 196 10.80 2.81 -8.94
CA SER A 196 11.41 2.89 -10.29
C SER A 196 10.85 1.89 -11.31
N GLU A 197 10.13 0.86 -10.88
CA GLU A 197 9.54 -0.19 -11.73
C GLU A 197 8.03 -0.02 -11.91
N SER A 198 7.38 0.81 -11.08
CA SER A 198 5.92 0.95 -10.99
C SER A 198 5.40 2.39 -11.10
N GLU A 199 6.30 3.38 -11.07
CA GLU A 199 5.95 4.77 -11.36
C GLU A 199 5.46 4.94 -12.80
N ARG A 200 4.42 5.75 -12.98
CA ARG A 200 3.95 6.18 -14.29
C ARG A 200 5.10 6.87 -15.06
N PRO A 201 5.35 6.54 -16.34
CA PRO A 201 6.41 7.16 -17.13
C PRO A 201 6.31 8.69 -17.21
N GLU A 202 7.45 9.38 -17.18
CA GLU A 202 7.49 10.84 -17.27
C GLU A 202 6.84 11.38 -18.55
N SER A 203 7.04 10.69 -19.67
CA SER A 203 6.46 11.02 -20.98
C SER A 203 4.93 11.08 -20.92
N GLU A 204 4.29 10.12 -20.26
CA GLU A 204 2.83 10.11 -20.10
C GLU A 204 2.33 11.22 -19.18
N ILE A 205 3.08 11.53 -18.12
CA ILE A 205 2.72 12.61 -17.17
C ILE A 205 2.80 13.96 -17.87
N LEU A 206 3.85 14.19 -18.64
CA LEU A 206 4.03 15.40 -19.45
C LEU A 206 2.94 15.51 -20.54
N ALA A 207 2.60 14.39 -21.20
CA ALA A 207 1.50 14.34 -22.16
C ALA A 207 0.13 14.66 -21.52
N ALA A 208 -0.19 14.05 -20.38
CA ALA A 208 -1.43 14.29 -19.64
C ALA A 208 -1.54 15.75 -19.17
N ARG A 209 -0.45 16.34 -18.67
CA ARG A 209 -0.38 17.76 -18.29
C ARG A 209 -0.53 18.71 -19.47
N LYS A 210 -0.10 18.31 -20.67
CA LYS A 210 -0.31 19.07 -21.90
C LYS A 210 -1.76 19.01 -22.38
N ALA A 211 -2.43 17.86 -22.22
CA ALA A 211 -3.83 17.66 -22.60
C ALA A 211 -4.84 18.30 -21.64
N ALA A 212 -4.42 18.65 -20.42
CA ALA A 212 -5.24 19.31 -19.40
C ALA A 212 -5.10 20.84 -19.38
N LYS A 213 -4.47 21.44 -20.40
CA LYS A 213 -4.30 22.89 -20.61
C LYS A 213 -5.01 23.33 -21.88
#